data_AF-A0AAD8GYU5-F1
#
_entry.id   AF-A0AAD8GYU5-F1
#
_cell.length_a   1.000
_cell.length_b   1.000
_cell.length_c   1.000
_cell.angle_alpha   90.00
_cell.angle_beta   90.00
_cell.angle_gamma   90.00
#
_symmetry.space_group_name_H-M   'P 1'
#
loop_
_entity.id
_entity.type
_entity.pdbx_description
1 polymer ?
#
loop_
_entity_poly.entity_id
_entity_poly.type
_entity_poly.pdbx_seq_one_letter_code
_entity_poly.pdbx_strand_id
1 'polypeptide(L)'
;MASKSVIIFVAIAFLSIVSAKDFIVGDDKGWTINFDYQTWAQDKEFYVGDKLVFRYPVGAHNVFKVNGTAFQNCSKPPLSEALITGNDTIVLATPGRKWYICGVAQHCAVGGQKLVIVVNPVAMSPSVAPWRSFGAPTQAFPATGSANSIVLASFQSIIAAALAVFIVIVV
;
A
#
# COMPACT_ATOMS: atom_id res chain seq x y z
N MET A 1 -5.94 29.71 -39.04
CA MET A 1 -5.04 30.09 -37.94
C MET A 1 -5.54 29.42 -36.68
N ALA A 2 -5.07 28.20 -36.40
CA ALA A 2 -5.46 27.46 -35.21
C ALA A 2 -4.92 28.20 -33.99
N SER A 3 -5.84 28.69 -33.15
CA SER A 3 -5.53 29.46 -31.96
C SER A 3 -4.60 28.65 -31.05
N LYS A 4 -3.37 29.15 -30.87
CA LYS A 4 -2.36 28.58 -29.95
C LYS A 4 -2.90 28.41 -28.52
N SER A 5 -3.97 29.14 -28.18
CA SER A 5 -4.66 29.07 -26.89
C SER A 5 -5.44 27.77 -26.67
N VAL A 6 -5.82 27.05 -27.74
CA VAL A 6 -6.53 25.76 -27.62
C VAL A 6 -5.59 24.63 -27.18
N ILE A 7 -4.29 24.75 -27.51
CA ILE A 7 -3.28 23.72 -27.16
C ILE A 7 -2.89 23.80 -25.67
N ILE A 8 -3.05 24.97 -25.03
CA ILE A 8 -2.62 25.18 -23.64
C ILE A 8 -3.62 24.60 -22.62
N PHE A 9 -4.89 24.38 -22.99
CA PHE A 9 -5.91 23.86 -22.08
C PHE A 9 -5.96 22.32 -21.94
N VAL A 10 -5.13 21.57 -22.69
CA VAL A 10 -5.09 20.09 -22.63
C VAL A 10 -4.01 19.56 -21.68
N ALA A 11 -3.31 20.44 -20.95
CA ALA A 11 -2.43 20.04 -19.85
C ALA A 11 -3.24 19.78 -18.55
N ILE A 12 -4.29 18.94 -18.63
CA ILE A 12 -4.94 18.42 -17.42
C ILE A 12 -3.91 17.50 -16.77
N ALA A 13 -3.29 17.97 -15.70
CA ALA A 13 -2.42 17.19 -14.84
C ALA A 13 -3.19 15.94 -14.38
N PHE A 14 -2.80 14.77 -14.91
CA PHE A 14 -3.26 13.48 -14.42
C PHE A 14 -2.66 13.27 -13.01
N LEU A 15 -3.32 13.84 -12.00
CA LEU A 15 -3.12 13.46 -10.61
C LEU A 15 -3.53 11.99 -10.48
N SER A 16 -2.54 11.10 -10.54
CA SER A 16 -2.76 9.67 -10.30
C SER A 16 -3.09 9.49 -8.81
N ILE A 17 -4.35 9.19 -8.52
CA ILE A 17 -4.78 8.85 -7.16
C ILE A 17 -4.26 7.43 -6.89
N VAL A 18 -3.16 7.30 -6.15
CA VAL A 18 -2.66 5.99 -5.70
C VAL A 18 -3.56 5.51 -4.56
N SER A 19 -4.31 4.45 -4.80
CA SER A 19 -5.10 3.74 -3.79
C SER A 19 -4.37 2.48 -3.35
N ALA A 20 -4.45 2.16 -2.05
CA ALA A 20 -3.98 0.87 -1.53
C ALA A 20 -4.83 -0.27 -2.09
N LYS A 21 -4.19 -1.37 -2.49
CA LYS A 21 -4.83 -2.60 -2.98
C LYS A 21 -4.92 -3.64 -1.88
N ASP A 22 -5.97 -4.43 -1.93
CA ASP A 22 -6.14 -5.61 -1.08
C ASP A 22 -5.90 -6.87 -1.93
N PHE A 23 -4.90 -7.67 -1.56
CA PHE A 23 -4.55 -8.92 -2.23
C PHE A 23 -5.07 -10.10 -1.39
N ILE A 24 -6.03 -10.85 -1.93
CA ILE A 24 -6.47 -12.11 -1.32
C ILE A 24 -5.41 -13.16 -1.63
N VAL A 25 -4.71 -13.62 -0.59
CA VAL A 25 -3.60 -14.57 -0.76
C VAL A 25 -4.14 -15.91 -1.25
N GLY A 26 -3.69 -16.34 -2.43
CA GLY A 26 -4.18 -17.55 -3.11
C GLY A 26 -5.49 -17.38 -3.86
N ASP A 27 -5.99 -16.15 -4.02
CA ASP A 27 -7.24 -15.82 -4.71
C ASP A 27 -8.41 -16.71 -4.21
N ASP A 28 -9.14 -17.38 -5.11
CA ASP A 28 -10.25 -18.27 -4.76
C ASP A 28 -9.84 -19.53 -3.98
N LYS A 29 -8.54 -19.89 -3.99
CA LYS A 29 -8.02 -21.02 -3.20
C LYS A 29 -7.77 -20.66 -1.75
N GLY A 30 -7.57 -19.36 -1.45
CA GLY A 30 -7.24 -18.87 -0.13
C GLY A 30 -5.90 -19.41 0.40
N TRP A 31 -5.74 -19.33 1.72
CA TRP A 31 -4.57 -19.82 2.44
C TRP A 31 -4.71 -21.30 2.79
N THR A 32 -4.24 -22.16 1.89
CA THR A 32 -4.28 -23.63 1.97
C THR A 32 -2.91 -24.28 1.69
N ILE A 33 -2.81 -25.59 1.89
CA ILE A 33 -1.65 -26.44 1.53
C ILE A 33 -1.70 -26.86 0.05
N ASN A 34 -0.57 -27.32 -0.48
CA ASN A 34 -0.36 -27.80 -1.84
C ASN A 34 -0.71 -26.77 -2.92
N PHE A 35 -0.43 -25.50 -2.64
CA PHE A 35 -0.66 -24.38 -3.54
C PHE A 35 0.64 -23.58 -3.71
N ASP A 36 0.95 -23.21 -4.94
CA ASP A 36 2.16 -22.45 -5.26
C ASP A 36 1.93 -20.94 -5.12
N TYR A 37 2.22 -20.44 -3.91
CA TYR A 37 2.13 -19.01 -3.60
C TYR A 37 3.18 -18.16 -4.30
N GLN A 38 4.28 -18.76 -4.77
CA GLN A 38 5.34 -18.01 -5.47
C GLN A 38 4.91 -17.71 -6.89
N THR A 39 4.34 -18.70 -7.57
CA THR A 39 3.68 -18.49 -8.87
C THR A 39 2.51 -17.50 -8.72
N TRP A 40 1.68 -17.64 -7.67
CA TRP A 40 0.62 -16.65 -7.40
C TRP A 40 1.14 -15.22 -7.21
N ALA A 41 2.31 -15.02 -6.60
CA ALA A 41 2.87 -13.69 -6.37
C ALA A 41 3.60 -13.10 -7.58
N GLN A 42 3.91 -13.90 -8.61
CA GLN A 42 4.86 -13.55 -9.67
C GLN A 42 4.41 -12.35 -10.54
N ASP A 43 3.11 -12.21 -10.78
CA ASP A 43 2.52 -11.17 -11.62
C ASP A 43 1.96 -9.98 -10.82
N LYS A 44 2.25 -9.93 -9.51
CA LYS A 44 1.72 -8.92 -8.59
C LYS A 44 2.82 -7.98 -8.14
N GLU A 45 2.47 -6.70 -8.14
CA GLU A 45 3.31 -5.65 -7.55
C GLU A 45 2.72 -5.22 -6.21
N PHE A 46 3.49 -5.38 -5.15
CA PHE A 46 3.11 -5.00 -3.80
C PHE A 46 3.78 -3.69 -3.44
N TYR A 47 3.01 -2.74 -2.93
CA TYR A 47 3.48 -1.43 -2.49
C TYR A 47 3.22 -1.21 -1.01
N VAL A 48 3.96 -0.28 -0.42
CA VAL A 48 3.65 0.20 0.93
C VAL A 48 2.23 0.76 0.96
N GLY A 49 1.43 0.28 1.91
CA GLY A 49 0.02 0.64 2.07
C GLY A 49 -0.96 -0.45 1.62
N ASP A 50 -0.53 -1.33 0.71
CA ASP A 50 -1.33 -2.49 0.29
C ASP A 50 -1.58 -3.46 1.45
N LYS A 51 -2.58 -4.32 1.30
CA LYS A 51 -2.92 -5.34 2.29
C LYS A 51 -2.84 -6.74 1.71
N LEU A 52 -2.36 -7.68 2.51
CA LEU A 52 -2.55 -9.12 2.28
C LEU A 52 -3.72 -9.61 3.13
N VAL A 53 -4.66 -10.32 2.51
CA VAL A 53 -5.82 -10.90 3.18
C VAL A 53 -5.72 -12.41 3.10
N PHE A 54 -5.54 -13.06 4.25
CA PHE A 54 -5.41 -14.51 4.38
C PHE A 54 -6.75 -15.10 4.80
N ARG A 55 -7.38 -15.85 3.90
CA ARG A 55 -8.68 -16.52 4.14
C ARG A 55 -8.50 -18.01 4.28
N TYR A 56 -9.02 -18.58 5.35
CA TYR A 56 -8.93 -20.01 5.64
C TYR A 56 -9.94 -20.43 6.72
N PRO A 57 -10.33 -21.72 6.81
CA PRO A 57 -11.21 -22.19 7.88
C PRO A 57 -10.57 -21.99 9.25
N VAL A 58 -11.30 -21.40 10.19
CA VAL A 58 -10.80 -21.16 11.56
C VAL A 58 -10.31 -22.46 12.18
N GLY A 59 -9.10 -22.42 12.76
CA GLY A 59 -8.46 -23.59 13.37
C GLY A 59 -7.73 -24.54 12.39
N ALA A 60 -7.97 -24.44 11.08
CA ALA A 60 -7.27 -25.27 10.08
C ALA A 60 -5.86 -24.74 9.78
N HIS A 61 -5.71 -23.41 9.74
CA HIS A 61 -4.44 -22.75 9.44
C HIS A 61 -4.19 -21.59 10.41
N ASN A 62 -3.02 -20.98 10.27
CA ASN A 62 -2.66 -19.73 10.91
C ASN A 62 -1.65 -19.00 10.02
N VAL A 63 -1.36 -17.75 10.36
CA VAL A 63 -0.39 -16.93 9.64
C VAL A 63 0.64 -16.39 10.62
N PHE A 64 1.90 -16.71 10.36
CA PHE A 64 3.03 -16.07 11.01
C PHE A 64 3.77 -15.18 10.02
N LYS A 65 4.12 -13.97 10.44
CA LYS A 65 5.15 -13.18 9.77
C LYS A 65 6.50 -13.59 10.34
N VAL A 66 7.44 -13.95 9.47
CA VAL A 66 8.76 -14.47 9.87
C VAL A 66 9.89 -13.78 9.10
N ASN A 67 11.14 -14.11 9.43
CA ASN A 67 12.32 -13.72 8.65
C ASN A 67 12.66 -14.79 7.59
N GLY A 68 13.65 -14.50 6.74
CA GLY A 68 14.06 -15.41 5.65
C GLY A 68 14.56 -16.78 6.14
N THR A 69 15.32 -16.84 7.23
CA THR A 69 15.84 -18.11 7.77
C THR A 69 14.70 -18.98 8.31
N ALA A 70 13.81 -18.40 9.11
CA ALA A 70 12.63 -19.09 9.64
C ALA A 70 11.67 -19.52 8.52
N PHE A 71 11.54 -18.72 7.46
CA PHE A 71 10.81 -19.10 6.25
C PHE A 71 11.41 -20.33 5.57
N GLN A 72 12.73 -20.34 5.33
CA GLN A 72 13.43 -21.47 4.72
C GLN A 72 13.27 -22.75 5.54
N ASN A 73 13.43 -22.64 6.86
CA ASN A 73 13.39 -23.76 7.78
C ASN A 73 11.97 -24.11 8.26
N CYS A 74 10.94 -23.38 7.82
CA CYS A 74 9.58 -23.48 8.34
C CYS A 74 9.49 -23.43 9.88
N SER A 75 10.34 -22.61 10.50
CA SER A 75 10.38 -22.44 11.95
C SER A 75 9.35 -21.40 12.37
N LYS A 76 8.42 -21.79 13.24
CA LYS A 76 7.35 -20.91 13.72
C LYS A 76 7.70 -20.26 15.08
N PRO A 77 7.32 -18.99 15.29
CA PRO A 77 7.27 -18.38 16.62
C PRO A 77 6.24 -19.06 17.56
N PRO A 78 6.19 -18.66 18.84
CA PRO A 78 5.11 -19.03 19.76
C PRO A 78 3.72 -18.71 19.20
N LEU A 79 2.72 -19.53 19.54
CA LEU A 79 1.34 -19.38 19.01
C LEU A 79 0.69 -18.03 19.35
N SER A 80 1.13 -17.32 20.38
CA SER A 80 0.65 -15.98 20.74
C SER A 80 0.94 -14.92 19.67
N GLU A 81 1.89 -15.17 18.77
CA GLU A 81 2.24 -14.27 17.66
C GLU A 81 1.51 -14.64 16.35
N ALA A 82 0.71 -15.70 16.36
CA ALA A 82 -0.03 -16.15 15.19
C ALA A 82 -1.30 -15.31 14.99
N LEU A 83 -1.61 -15.02 13.73
CA LEU A 83 -2.97 -14.64 13.34
C LEU A 83 -3.78 -15.92 13.09
N ILE A 84 -4.99 -15.98 13.65
CA ILE A 84 -5.79 -17.21 13.78
C ILE A 84 -7.28 -17.02 13.46
N THR A 85 -7.68 -15.86 12.93
CA THR A 85 -9.12 -15.52 12.80
C THR A 85 -9.79 -16.18 11.59
N GLY A 86 -9.01 -16.73 10.65
CA GLY A 86 -9.52 -17.26 9.38
C GLY A 86 -9.78 -16.21 8.31
N ASN A 87 -9.67 -14.92 8.64
CA ASN A 87 -9.73 -13.80 7.69
C ASN A 87 -8.77 -12.68 8.15
N ASP A 88 -7.49 -13.01 8.21
CA ASP A 88 -6.47 -12.12 8.77
C ASP A 88 -5.96 -11.13 7.72
N THR A 89 -5.88 -9.86 8.08
CA THR A 89 -5.39 -8.80 7.20
C THR A 89 -4.06 -8.26 7.70
N ILE A 90 -3.05 -8.20 6.83
CA ILE A 90 -1.75 -7.62 7.11
C ILE A 90 -1.51 -6.42 6.20
N VAL A 91 -1.35 -5.23 6.78
CA VAL A 91 -0.93 -4.02 6.05
C VAL A 91 0.57 -4.09 5.77
N LEU A 92 0.96 -3.86 4.51
CA LEU A 92 2.34 -3.79 4.07
C LEU A 92 2.90 -2.41 4.41
N ALA A 93 3.33 -2.24 5.66
CA ALA A 93 3.72 -0.92 6.18
C ALA A 93 5.14 -0.46 5.76
N THR A 94 6.01 -1.37 5.33
CA THR A 94 7.41 -1.04 5.00
C THR A 94 7.89 -1.75 3.75
N PRO A 95 8.82 -1.15 2.98
CA PRO A 95 9.41 -1.80 1.82
C PRO A 95 10.22 -3.06 2.17
N GLY A 96 10.64 -3.79 1.15
CA GLY A 96 11.53 -4.94 1.23
C GLY A 96 10.80 -6.28 1.28
N ARG A 97 11.58 -7.35 1.41
CA ARG A 97 11.05 -8.71 1.47
C ARG A 97 10.22 -8.95 2.73
N LYS A 98 9.08 -9.62 2.56
CA LYS A 98 8.20 -10.07 3.65
C LYS A 98 7.95 -11.57 3.49
N TRP A 99 7.98 -12.30 4.60
CA TRP A 99 7.82 -13.75 4.61
C TRP A 99 6.70 -14.15 5.55
N TYR A 100 5.87 -15.08 5.08
CA TYR A 100 4.70 -15.58 5.79
C TYR A 100 4.66 -17.10 5.69
N ILE A 101 4.28 -17.77 6.78
CA ILE A 101 4.17 -19.24 6.85
C ILE A 101 2.93 -19.66 7.64
N CYS A 102 2.44 -20.87 7.38
CA CYS A 102 1.55 -21.57 8.30
C CYS A 102 2.38 -22.45 9.24
N GLY A 103 2.18 -22.30 10.55
CA GLY A 103 2.86 -23.06 11.59
C GLY A 103 2.09 -24.30 12.08
N VAL A 104 1.03 -24.71 11.40
CA VAL A 104 0.27 -25.93 11.76
C VAL A 104 1.01 -27.15 11.20
N ALA A 105 1.38 -28.09 12.09
CA ALA A 105 2.03 -29.36 11.76
C ALA A 105 3.10 -29.23 10.64
N GLN A 106 2.91 -29.93 9.51
CA GLN A 106 3.81 -29.94 8.36
C GLN A 106 3.31 -29.06 7.19
N HIS A 107 2.37 -28.13 7.44
CA HIS A 107 1.77 -27.33 6.37
C HIS A 107 2.78 -26.46 5.62
N CYS A 108 3.76 -25.86 6.31
CA CYS A 108 4.81 -25.09 5.66
C CYS A 108 5.83 -25.99 4.94
N ALA A 109 6.38 -27.00 5.63
CA ALA A 109 7.54 -27.75 5.14
C ALA A 109 7.19 -28.76 4.03
N VAL A 110 6.05 -29.44 4.16
CA VAL A 110 5.59 -30.45 3.20
C VAL A 110 4.46 -29.90 2.34
N GLY A 111 3.50 -29.21 2.97
CA GLY A 111 2.36 -28.63 2.27
C GLY A 111 2.67 -27.35 1.49
N GLY A 112 3.90 -26.81 1.55
CA GLY A 112 4.27 -25.60 0.82
C GLY A 112 3.47 -24.35 1.19
N GLN A 113 2.78 -24.32 2.34
CA GLN A 113 1.95 -23.20 2.76
C GLN A 113 2.80 -22.05 3.33
N LYS A 114 3.47 -21.34 2.42
CA LYS A 114 4.42 -20.26 2.70
C LYS A 114 4.46 -19.28 1.53
N LEU A 115 4.53 -17.99 1.84
CA LEU A 115 4.58 -16.89 0.87
C LEU A 115 5.76 -15.96 1.18
N VAL A 116 6.57 -15.65 0.19
CA VAL A 116 7.46 -14.48 0.19
C VAL A 116 7.05 -13.52 -0.91
N ILE A 117 7.09 -12.23 -0.59
CA ILE A 117 6.85 -11.12 -1.53
C ILE A 117 7.93 -10.04 -1.36
N VAL A 118 8.06 -9.16 -2.35
CA VAL A 118 8.85 -7.94 -2.28
C VAL A 118 7.90 -6.74 -2.29
N VAL A 119 8.01 -5.90 -1.26
CA VAL A 119 7.20 -4.68 -1.14
C VAL A 119 8.02 -3.49 -1.62
N ASN A 120 7.50 -2.77 -2.61
CA ASN A 120 8.06 -1.54 -3.13
C ASN A 120 7.68 -0.35 -2.22
N PRO A 121 8.50 0.72 -2.15
CA PRO A 121 8.08 1.96 -1.51
C PRO A 121 6.81 2.51 -2.17
N VAL A 122 6.09 3.40 -1.48
CA VAL A 122 4.92 4.09 -2.05
C VAL A 122 5.27 4.59 -3.44
N ALA A 123 4.44 4.29 -4.45
CA ALA A 123 4.61 4.80 -5.79
C ALA A 123 4.45 6.33 -5.76
N MET A 124 5.55 7.05 -5.52
CA MET A 124 5.58 8.50 -5.65
C MET A 124 5.40 8.82 -7.13
N SER A 125 4.31 9.51 -7.46
CA SER A 125 4.14 10.12 -8.78
C SER A 125 5.38 10.96 -9.09
N PRO A 126 5.92 10.97 -10.33
CA PRO A 126 7.04 11.82 -10.66
C PRO A 126 6.65 13.27 -10.34
N SER A 127 7.31 13.85 -9.32
CA SER A 127 7.21 15.27 -9.03
C SER A 127 7.68 16.03 -10.26
N VAL A 128 6.91 17.03 -10.69
CA VAL A 128 7.31 17.97 -11.74
C VAL A 128 8.72 18.48 -11.42
N ALA A 129 9.62 18.45 -12.41
CA ALA A 129 11.02 18.80 -12.27
C ALA A 129 11.20 20.19 -11.62
N PRO A 130 12.28 20.45 -10.86
CA PRO A 130 12.50 21.74 -10.24
C PRO A 130 12.71 22.79 -11.34
N TRP A 131 11.81 23.77 -11.43
CA TRP A 131 12.04 24.96 -12.24
C TRP A 131 13.26 25.69 -11.67
N ARG A 132 14.27 25.96 -12.51
CA ARG A 132 15.45 26.74 -12.13
C ARG A 132 15.03 28.17 -11.82
N SER A 133 14.85 28.50 -10.55
CA SER A 133 14.69 29.89 -10.12
C SER A 133 16.06 30.57 -10.12
N PHE A 134 16.26 31.47 -11.07
CA PHE A 134 17.34 32.45 -11.05
C PHE A 134 17.27 33.25 -9.74
N GLY A 135 18.44 33.46 -9.13
CA GLY A 135 18.56 33.94 -7.76
C GLY A 135 18.16 35.40 -7.53
N ALA A 136 17.79 35.70 -6.28
CA ALA A 136 17.82 37.02 -5.63
C ALA A 136 17.72 36.81 -4.09
N PRO A 137 18.12 37.78 -3.24
CA PRO A 137 19.01 37.53 -2.12
C PRO A 137 18.33 37.20 -0.78
N THR A 138 19.13 36.54 0.06
CA THR A 138 18.98 36.33 1.50
C THR A 138 18.53 37.58 2.26
N GLN A 139 17.42 37.47 2.99
CA GLN A 139 17.20 38.23 4.21
C GLN A 139 16.92 37.26 5.36
N ALA A 140 17.75 37.35 6.39
CA ALA A 140 17.65 36.59 7.62
C ALA A 140 16.57 37.23 8.52
N PHE A 141 15.66 36.41 9.05
CA PHE A 141 14.84 36.78 10.19
C PHE A 141 15.19 35.90 11.40
N PRO A 142 15.32 36.48 12.60
CA PRO A 142 15.74 35.76 13.80
C PRO A 142 14.62 34.86 14.35
N ALA A 143 15.05 33.75 14.93
CA ALA A 143 14.19 32.78 15.60
C ALA A 143 13.77 33.27 17.00
N THR A 144 12.47 33.22 17.29
CA THR A 144 11.94 33.17 18.66
C THR A 144 10.54 32.55 18.66
N GLY A 145 10.26 31.70 19.64
CA GLY A 145 8.90 31.53 20.17
C GLY A 145 8.24 30.16 20.05
N SER A 146 8.58 29.33 21.04
CA SER A 146 7.87 28.17 21.61
C SER A 146 6.37 27.94 21.35
N ALA A 147 6.05 26.65 21.15
CA ALA A 147 4.90 25.87 21.60
C ALA A 147 3.47 26.40 21.40
N ASN A 148 2.68 25.65 20.61
CA ASN A 148 1.46 24.96 21.06
C ASN A 148 0.81 24.24 19.87
N SER A 149 0.94 22.91 19.83
CA SER A 149 0.21 22.07 18.87
C SER A 149 -1.17 21.78 19.44
N ILE A 150 -2.17 22.50 18.95
CA ILE A 150 -3.57 22.09 18.99
C ILE A 150 -4.06 22.14 17.55
N VAL A 151 -5.12 21.36 17.29
CA VAL A 151 -5.96 21.31 16.09
C VAL A 151 -5.36 20.59 14.85
N LEU A 152 -6.15 19.88 14.03
CA LEU A 152 -7.54 20.15 13.68
C LEU A 152 -8.25 18.87 13.20
N ALA A 153 -9.48 18.70 13.67
CA ALA A 153 -10.44 17.75 13.17
C ALA A 153 -10.77 18.00 11.68
N SER A 154 -11.04 16.90 10.99
CA SER A 154 -11.96 16.76 9.85
C SER A 154 -12.39 18.03 9.09
N PHE A 155 -11.87 18.19 7.87
CA PHE A 155 -12.51 18.98 6.81
C PHE A 155 -12.61 18.15 5.53
N GLN A 156 -13.45 17.12 5.52
CA GLN A 156 -14.12 16.73 4.29
C GLN A 156 -15.41 17.55 4.22
N SER A 157 -15.45 18.58 3.36
CA SER A 157 -16.66 19.10 2.68
C SER A 157 -16.46 20.50 2.07
N ILE A 158 -15.52 20.71 1.13
CA ILE A 158 -15.57 21.94 0.27
C ILE A 158 -15.18 21.70 -1.21
N ILE A 159 -15.28 20.47 -1.76
CA ILE A 159 -15.05 20.26 -3.21
C ILE A 159 -16.29 19.71 -3.94
N ALA A 160 -17.46 19.66 -3.28
CA ALA A 160 -18.72 19.30 -3.96
C ALA A 160 -19.49 20.51 -4.53
N ALA A 161 -19.25 21.73 -4.02
CA ALA A 161 -20.04 22.90 -4.42
C ALA A 161 -19.56 23.56 -5.74
N ALA A 162 -18.30 23.38 -6.15
CA ALA A 162 -17.77 24.01 -7.36
C ALA A 162 -18.17 23.28 -8.66
N LEU A 163 -18.53 22.00 -8.59
CA LEU A 163 -18.94 21.20 -9.76
C LEU A 163 -20.45 21.33 -10.08
N ALA A 164 -21.29 21.69 -9.10
CA ALA A 164 -22.73 21.88 -9.34
C ALA A 164 -23.05 23.18 -10.06
N VAL A 165 -22.27 24.26 -9.84
CA VAL A 165 -22.50 25.56 -10.48
C VAL A 165 -22.15 25.55 -11.98
N PHE A 166 -21.25 24.66 -12.42
CA PHE A 166 -20.84 24.59 -13.82
C PHE A 166 -21.81 23.80 -14.72
N ILE A 167 -22.59 22.87 -14.15
CA ILE A 167 -23.59 22.09 -14.93
C ILE A 167 -24.80 22.96 -15.29
N VAL A 168 -25.14 23.97 -14.48
CA VAL A 168 -26.30 24.86 -14.73
C VAL A 168 -26.04 25.88 -15.84
N ILE A 169 -24.79 26.12 -16.24
CA ILE A 169 -24.46 27.11 -17.30
C ILE A 169 -24.48 26.47 -18.70
N VAL A 170 -24.59 25.13 -18.81
CA VAL A 170 -24.53 24.40 -20.10
C VAL A 170 -25.79 23.57 -20.37
N VAL A 171 -26.90 23.83 -19.68
CA VAL A 171 -28.24 23.34 -20.07
C VAL A 171 -29.18 24.52 -20.26
#